data_AF-A0A951IYE9-F1
#
_entry.id   AF-A0A951IYE9-F1
#
_cell.length_a   1.000
_cell.length_b   1.000
_cell.length_c   1.000
_cell.angle_alpha   90.00
_cell.angle_beta   90.00
_cell.angle_gamma   90.00
#
_symmetry.space_group_name_H-M   'P 1'
#
loop_
_entity.id
_entity.type
_entity.pdbx_description
1 polymer ?
#
loop_
_entity_poly.entity_id
_entity_poly.type
_entity_poly.pdbx_seq_one_letter_code
_entity_poly.pdbx_strand_id
1 'polypeptide(L)'
;MKTNNNFKYDLEIGKQAENLLGQLLEGNHLEVKFDKYKNNRFFIEVFKRKGNNPDGSPKYVFSGLGVTQAEFYALMKNNIFIIIKTSDLKKLIKHKVNTQGNGKLSSIAIGGGDGGRSYGVLVTVEEIIEWQANNRTYKESIIDVQPALEGGENE
;
A
#
# COMPACT_ATOMS: atom_id res chain seq x y z
N MET A 1 -18.55 -2.67 -39.22
CA MET A 1 -17.47 -2.84 -38.22
C MET A 1 -18.07 -2.74 -36.83
N LYS A 2 -18.08 -3.84 -36.06
CA LYS A 2 -18.42 -3.79 -34.63
C LYS A 2 -17.30 -3.02 -33.92
N THR A 3 -17.52 -1.75 -33.62
CA THR A 3 -16.56 -0.96 -32.82
C THR A 3 -16.54 -1.52 -31.42
N ASN A 4 -15.36 -1.94 -30.98
CA ASN A 4 -15.10 -2.52 -29.68
C ASN A 4 -15.33 -1.44 -28.61
N ASN A 5 -16.51 -1.44 -27.98
CA ASN A 5 -16.89 -0.45 -26.96
C ASN A 5 -15.98 -0.49 -25.71
N ASN A 6 -15.15 -1.52 -25.55
CA ASN A 6 -14.16 -1.63 -24.47
C ASN A 6 -12.99 -0.65 -24.63
N PHE A 7 -12.55 -0.34 -25.85
CA PHE A 7 -11.34 0.45 -26.04
C PHE A 7 -11.51 1.91 -25.58
N LYS A 8 -12.71 2.47 -25.70
CA LYS A 8 -12.99 3.83 -25.22
C LYS A 8 -12.98 3.90 -23.69
N TYR A 9 -13.50 2.87 -23.03
CA TYR A 9 -13.50 2.77 -21.58
C TYR A 9 -12.08 2.57 -21.03
N ASP A 10 -11.29 1.69 -21.67
CA ASP A 10 -9.87 1.51 -21.34
C ASP A 10 -9.05 2.79 -21.55
N LEU A 11 -9.36 3.56 -22.59
CA LEU A 11 -8.71 4.85 -22.86
C LEU A 11 -9.08 5.92 -21.82
N GLU A 12 -10.32 5.93 -21.33
CA GLU A 12 -10.76 6.84 -20.27
C GLU A 12 -10.12 6.49 -18.92
N ILE A 13 -10.03 5.20 -18.56
CA ILE A 13 -9.31 4.74 -17.37
C ILE A 13 -7.82 5.07 -17.46
N GLY A 14 -7.21 4.87 -18.64
CA GLY A 14 -5.82 5.24 -18.91
C GLY A 14 -5.57 6.74 -18.70
N LYS A 15 -6.42 7.61 -19.25
CA LYS A 15 -6.34 9.06 -19.05
C LYS A 15 -6.53 9.48 -17.59
N GLN A 16 -7.42 8.80 -16.85
CA GLN A 16 -7.58 9.04 -15.42
C GLN A 16 -6.34 8.64 -14.63
N ALA A 17 -5.70 7.52 -14.98
CA ALA A 17 -4.45 7.08 -14.37
C ALA A 17 -3.28 8.03 -14.69
N GLU A 18 -3.19 8.51 -15.93
CA GLU A 18 -2.19 9.52 -16.34
C GLU A 18 -2.40 10.86 -15.64
N ASN A 19 -3.64 11.33 -15.54
CA ASN A 19 -3.95 12.56 -14.79
C ASN A 19 -3.66 12.41 -13.30
N LEU A 20 -3.95 11.25 -12.70
CA LEU A 20 -3.62 10.95 -11.31
C LEU A 20 -2.10 10.94 -11.09
N LEU A 21 -1.35 10.35 -12.02
CA LEU A 21 0.10 10.34 -11.99
C LEU A 21 0.68 11.75 -12.18
N GLY A 22 0.11 12.54 -13.09
CA GLY A 22 0.46 13.95 -13.27
C GLY A 22 0.23 14.75 -11.99
N GLN A 23 -0.95 14.64 -11.37
CA GLN A 23 -1.26 15.28 -10.08
C GLN A 23 -0.33 14.85 -8.94
N LEU A 24 0.03 13.56 -8.90
CA LEU A 24 0.98 13.03 -7.94
C LEU A 24 2.36 13.70 -8.08
N LEU A 25 2.81 13.90 -9.32
CA LEU A 25 4.15 14.40 -9.64
C LEU A 25 4.24 15.93 -9.68
N GLU A 26 3.15 16.64 -9.96
CA GLU A 26 3.13 18.12 -10.12
C GLU A 26 2.73 18.90 -8.87
N GLY A 27 2.24 18.28 -7.79
CA GLY A 27 1.77 19.07 -6.63
C GLY A 27 1.64 18.41 -5.27
N ASN A 28 1.79 17.08 -5.17
CA ASN A 28 1.60 16.38 -3.89
C ASN A 28 2.91 16.05 -3.19
N HIS A 29 2.92 16.15 -1.85
CA HIS A 29 4.05 15.67 -1.05
C HIS A 29 4.09 14.13 -1.10
N LEU A 30 5.02 13.57 -1.88
CA LEU A 30 5.27 12.13 -1.98
C LEU A 30 6.42 11.71 -1.04
N GLU A 31 6.16 10.80 -0.10
CA GLU A 31 7.23 10.17 0.66
C GLU A 31 7.69 8.88 -0.04
N VAL A 32 8.96 8.83 -0.43
CA VAL A 32 9.58 7.66 -1.08
C VAL A 32 10.41 6.89 -0.08
N LYS A 33 10.14 5.58 0.06
CA LYS A 33 10.98 4.65 0.81
C LYS A 33 11.58 3.60 -0.12
N PHE A 34 12.90 3.51 -0.11
CA PHE A 34 13.62 2.42 -0.72
C PHE A 34 13.59 1.19 0.19
N ASP A 35 13.35 0.02 -0.42
CA ASP A 35 13.33 -1.26 0.30
C ASP A 35 14.62 -1.49 1.09
N LYS A 36 14.48 -1.90 2.35
CA LYS A 36 15.59 -2.28 3.24
C LYS A 36 15.61 -3.77 3.57
N TYR A 37 14.62 -4.56 3.12
CA TYR A 37 14.43 -5.95 3.59
C TYR A 37 14.50 -7.02 2.49
N LYS A 38 15.07 -8.17 2.83
CA LYS A 38 15.15 -9.35 1.93
C LYS A 38 13.79 -10.07 1.87
N ASN A 39 13.53 -10.77 0.77
CA ASN A 39 12.34 -11.62 0.51
C ASN A 39 11.03 -10.89 0.12
N ASN A 40 11.11 -9.87 -0.74
CA ASN A 40 9.93 -9.17 -1.30
C ASN A 40 9.02 -8.49 -0.26
N ARG A 41 9.59 -8.06 0.87
CA ARG A 41 8.86 -7.36 1.92
C ARG A 41 9.43 -5.96 2.10
N PHE A 42 8.57 -4.97 2.06
CA PHE A 42 8.90 -3.62 2.46
C PHE A 42 8.85 -3.49 3.98
N PHE A 43 9.88 -2.86 4.54
CA PHE A 43 9.89 -2.48 5.95
C PHE A 43 9.21 -1.11 6.11
N ILE A 44 8.00 -1.13 6.66
CA ILE A 44 7.21 0.07 6.91
C ILE A 44 7.50 0.56 8.33
N GLU A 45 8.40 1.53 8.45
CA GLU A 45 8.78 2.10 9.74
C GLU A 45 7.59 2.81 10.43
N VAL A 46 7.40 2.51 11.71
CA VAL A 46 6.37 3.12 12.57
C VAL A 46 6.94 3.77 13.83
N PHE A 47 8.11 3.29 14.32
CA PHE A 47 8.80 3.89 15.46
C PHE A 47 10.31 3.93 15.24
N LYS A 48 10.96 4.88 15.91
CA LYS A 48 12.42 4.93 16.03
C LYS A 48 12.86 5.26 17.44
N ARG A 49 14.05 4.81 17.81
CA ARG A 49 14.71 5.19 19.06
C ARG A 49 15.07 6.67 19.00
N LYS A 50 14.65 7.44 20.00
CA LYS A 50 15.02 8.86 20.18
C LYS A 50 16.15 9.05 21.20
N GLY A 51 16.36 8.08 22.08
CA GLY A 51 17.37 8.13 23.13
C GLY A 51 17.09 7.09 24.22
N ASN A 52 17.42 7.43 25.46
CA ASN A 52 17.08 6.65 26.65
C ASN A 52 16.20 7.48 27.60
N ASN A 53 15.40 6.80 28.41
CA ASN A 53 14.75 7.36 29.59
C ASN A 53 15.79 7.57 30.71
N PRO A 54 15.46 8.32 31.78
CA PRO A 54 16.36 8.54 32.91
C PRO A 54 16.84 7.25 33.61
N ASP A 55 16.05 6.17 33.54
CA ASP A 55 16.38 4.84 34.05
C ASP A 55 17.29 4.01 33.12
N GLY A 56 17.75 4.60 32.00
CA GLY A 56 18.60 3.93 31.01
C GLY A 56 17.84 3.09 29.97
N SER A 57 16.53 2.87 30.14
CA SER A 57 15.72 2.12 29.18
C SER A 57 15.57 2.87 27.85
N PRO A 58 15.48 2.19 26.69
CA PRO A 58 15.36 2.86 25.41
C PRO A 58 14.03 3.61 25.27
N LYS A 59 14.11 4.85 24.77
CA LYS A 59 12.95 5.71 24.48
C LYS A 59 12.62 5.70 22.99
N TYR A 60 11.40 5.34 22.67
CA TYR A 60 10.88 5.29 21.29
C TYR A 60 9.88 6.40 21.02
N VAL A 61 9.84 6.86 19.77
CA VAL A 61 8.85 7.82 19.26
C VAL A 61 8.31 7.34 17.92
N PHE A 62 7.10 7.78 17.56
CA PHE A 62 6.56 7.53 16.22
C PHE A 62 7.49 8.09 15.14
N SER A 63 7.59 7.38 14.02
CA SER A 63 8.32 7.79 12.83
C SER A 63 7.73 7.13 11.58
N GLY A 64 8.23 7.50 10.39
CA GLY A 64 7.75 6.96 9.13
C GLY A 64 6.24 7.09 8.96
N LEU A 65 5.56 5.96 8.73
CA LEU A 65 4.11 5.92 8.53
C LEU A 65 3.33 6.50 9.73
N GLY A 66 3.89 6.42 10.95
CA GLY A 66 3.26 6.92 12.17
C GLY A 66 3.15 8.45 12.26
N VAL A 67 3.99 9.20 11.52
CA VAL A 67 4.04 10.68 11.59
C VAL A 67 3.93 11.37 10.23
N THR A 68 4.07 10.63 9.13
CA THR A 68 4.04 11.20 7.78
C THR A 68 2.71 11.94 7.51
N GLN A 69 2.86 13.10 6.88
CA GLN A 69 1.77 13.97 6.40
C GLN A 69 1.55 13.80 4.88
N ALA A 70 2.36 12.96 4.22
CA ALA A 70 2.23 12.71 2.79
C ALA A 70 0.87 12.06 2.48
N GLU A 71 0.20 12.53 1.43
CA GLU A 71 -1.06 11.93 0.97
C GLU A 71 -0.84 10.53 0.39
N PHE A 72 0.30 10.36 -0.28
CA PHE A 72 0.72 9.12 -0.91
C PHE A 72 2.05 8.62 -0.35
N TYR A 73 2.17 7.31 -0.30
CA TYR A 73 3.36 6.60 0.12
C TYR A 73 3.90 5.80 -1.07
N ALA A 74 5.14 6.03 -1.45
CA ALA A 74 5.82 5.30 -2.51
C ALA A 74 6.80 4.29 -1.92
N LEU A 75 6.59 3.02 -2.26
CA LEU A 75 7.48 1.91 -1.97
C LEU A 75 8.29 1.61 -3.22
N MET A 76 9.61 1.71 -3.14
CA MET A 76 10.51 1.51 -4.27
C MET A 76 11.36 0.28 -4.06
N LYS A 77 11.42 -0.58 -5.09
CA LYS A 77 12.36 -1.69 -5.17
C LYS A 77 12.96 -1.75 -6.57
N ASN A 78 14.28 -1.61 -6.67
CA ASN A 78 14.97 -1.41 -7.95
C ASN A 78 14.30 -0.27 -8.75
N ASN A 79 13.84 -0.53 -9.98
CA ASN A 79 13.18 0.45 -10.84
C ASN A 79 11.64 0.40 -10.78
N ILE A 80 11.09 -0.29 -9.78
CA ILE A 80 9.64 -0.43 -9.61
C ILE A 80 9.18 0.44 -8.44
N PHE A 81 8.14 1.23 -8.69
CA PHE A 81 7.44 2.01 -7.69
C PHE A 81 6.03 1.46 -7.48
N ILE A 82 5.67 1.28 -6.21
CA ILE A 82 4.31 0.99 -5.79
C ILE A 82 3.84 2.20 -5.01
N ILE A 83 2.84 2.89 -5.54
CA ILE A 83 2.30 4.11 -4.95
C ILE A 83 0.93 3.77 -4.38
N ILE A 84 0.75 4.06 -3.10
CA ILE A 84 -0.49 3.80 -2.36
C ILE A 84 -0.88 5.05 -1.57
N LYS A 85 -2.18 5.32 -1.43
CA LYS A 85 -2.65 6.34 -0.47
C LYS A 85 -2.15 5.99 0.92
N THR A 86 -1.53 6.96 1.60
CA THR A 86 -1.02 6.78 2.96
C THR A 86 -2.11 6.28 3.92
N SER A 87 -3.34 6.74 3.73
CA SER A 87 -4.49 6.31 4.52
C SER A 87 -4.80 4.82 4.34
N ASP A 88 -4.69 4.28 3.13
CA ASP A 88 -4.94 2.86 2.88
C ASP A 88 -3.81 1.99 3.38
N LEU A 89 -2.56 2.44 3.25
CA LEU A 89 -1.43 1.75 3.87
C LEU A 89 -1.57 1.71 5.40
N LYS A 90 -2.01 2.81 6.04
CA LYS A 90 -2.32 2.84 7.49
C LYS A 90 -3.41 1.84 7.86
N LYS A 91 -4.47 1.71 7.05
CA LYS A 91 -5.54 0.73 7.30
C LYS A 91 -5.03 -0.72 7.14
N LEU A 92 -4.22 -1.01 6.14
CA LEU A 92 -3.58 -2.32 5.96
C LEU A 92 -2.73 -2.68 7.19
N ILE A 93 -1.89 -1.76 7.67
CA ILE A 93 -1.10 -1.99 8.88
C ILE A 93 -2.02 -2.25 10.08
N LYS A 94 -3.07 -1.45 10.28
CA LYS A 94 -4.05 -1.65 11.35
C LYS A 94 -4.73 -3.02 11.26
N HIS A 95 -5.10 -3.46 10.06
CA HIS A 95 -5.67 -4.78 9.83
C HIS A 95 -4.71 -5.89 10.26
N LYS A 96 -3.42 -5.82 9.86
CA LYS A 96 -2.39 -6.77 10.28
C LYS A 96 -2.20 -6.77 11.80
N VAL A 97 -2.22 -5.60 12.45
CA VAL A 97 -2.15 -5.51 13.93
C VAL A 97 -3.28 -6.29 14.58
N ASN A 98 -4.50 -6.19 14.04
CA ASN A 98 -5.65 -6.88 14.58
C ASN A 98 -5.60 -8.39 14.32
N THR A 99 -5.26 -8.81 13.10
CA THR A 99 -5.34 -10.22 12.69
C THR A 99 -4.10 -11.04 13.04
N GLN A 100 -2.90 -10.45 12.98
CA GLN A 100 -1.64 -11.14 13.24
C GLN A 100 -1.06 -10.75 14.61
N GLY A 101 -1.35 -9.54 15.10
CA GLY A 101 -0.80 -9.02 16.35
C GLY A 101 -1.70 -9.15 17.57
N ASN A 102 -2.88 -9.77 17.42
CA ASN A 102 -3.92 -9.83 18.47
C ASN A 102 -4.22 -8.43 19.05
N GLY A 103 -4.35 -7.44 18.17
CA GLY A 103 -4.61 -6.05 18.51
C GLY A 103 -3.40 -5.25 19.01
N LYS A 104 -2.20 -5.83 19.06
CA LYS A 104 -0.99 -5.17 19.56
C LYS A 104 0.06 -5.01 18.46
N LEU A 105 0.42 -3.76 18.16
CA LEU A 105 1.44 -3.46 17.16
C LEU A 105 2.82 -4.01 17.53
N SER A 106 3.15 -4.03 18.83
CA SER A 106 4.41 -4.61 19.33
C SER A 106 4.55 -6.11 19.06
N SER A 107 3.45 -6.83 18.83
CA SER A 107 3.48 -8.28 18.53
C SER A 107 3.96 -8.58 17.11
N ILE A 108 3.84 -7.62 16.18
CA ILE A 108 4.20 -7.79 14.76
C ILE A 108 5.30 -6.84 14.29
N ALA A 109 5.57 -5.78 15.06
CA ALA A 109 6.63 -4.85 14.75
C ALA A 109 7.98 -5.52 14.98
N ILE A 110 8.81 -5.54 13.96
CA ILE A 110 10.16 -6.10 14.03
C ILE A 110 11.19 -4.97 14.06
N GLY A 111 12.31 -5.23 14.75
CA GLY A 111 13.46 -4.33 14.71
C GLY A 111 14.10 -4.32 13.33
N GLY A 112 14.47 -3.13 12.86
CA GLY A 112 15.09 -2.90 11.56
C GLY A 112 15.82 -1.55 11.49
N GLY A 113 16.15 -1.13 10.27
CA GLY A 113 16.89 0.10 10.01
C GLY A 113 18.39 0.02 10.35
N ASP A 114 19.12 1.09 10.07
CA ASP A 114 20.56 1.15 10.30
C ASP A 114 20.85 1.05 11.81
N GLY A 115 21.51 -0.04 12.21
CA GLY A 115 21.85 -0.34 13.60
C GLY A 115 20.68 -0.84 14.47
N GLY A 116 19.57 -1.30 13.90
CA GLY A 116 18.45 -1.90 14.64
C GLY A 116 17.69 -0.92 15.53
N ARG A 117 17.73 0.38 15.19
CA ARG A 117 17.16 1.47 16.01
C ARG A 117 15.75 1.87 15.61
N SER A 118 15.15 1.22 14.62
CA SER A 118 13.75 1.44 14.27
C SER A 118 12.94 0.17 14.31
N TYR A 119 11.63 0.34 14.46
CA TYR A 119 10.65 -0.74 14.46
C TYR A 119 9.63 -0.49 13.36
N GLY A 120 9.33 -1.55 12.63
CA GLY A 120 8.49 -1.48 11.45
C GLY A 120 7.69 -2.76 11.26
N VAL A 121 6.70 -2.67 10.38
CA VAL A 121 5.89 -3.82 9.95
C VAL A 121 6.34 -4.22 8.56
N LEU A 122 6.52 -5.52 8.35
CA LEU A 122 6.80 -6.05 7.02
C LEU A 122 5.52 -6.18 6.21
N VAL A 123 5.55 -5.67 4.98
CA VAL A 123 4.43 -5.70 4.05
C VAL A 123 4.91 -6.15 2.68
N THR A 124 4.24 -7.15 2.10
CA THR A 124 4.47 -7.62 0.74
C THR A 124 3.66 -6.83 -0.29
N VAL A 125 4.02 -6.95 -1.57
CA VAL A 125 3.24 -6.36 -2.67
C VAL A 125 1.86 -7.04 -2.75
N GLU A 126 1.85 -8.35 -2.57
CA GLU A 126 0.66 -9.19 -2.60
C GLU A 126 -0.35 -8.73 -1.54
N GLU A 127 0.09 -8.50 -0.30
CA GLU A 127 -0.77 -7.97 0.77
C GLU A 127 -1.36 -6.58 0.43
N ILE A 128 -0.61 -5.73 -0.29
CA ILE A 128 -1.09 -4.42 -0.73
C ILE A 128 -2.17 -4.57 -1.80
N ILE A 129 -1.94 -5.44 -2.79
CA ILE A 129 -2.87 -5.69 -3.87
C ILE A 129 -4.15 -6.36 -3.35
N GLU A 130 -4.03 -7.40 -2.51
CA GLU A 130 -5.16 -8.07 -1.87
C GLU A 130 -5.98 -7.12 -1.01
N TRP A 131 -5.30 -6.25 -0.25
CA TRP A 131 -5.99 -5.21 0.53
C TRP A 131 -6.81 -4.28 -0.37
N GLN A 132 -6.25 -3.83 -1.48
CA GLN A 132 -6.97 -2.97 -2.43
C GLN A 132 -8.13 -3.70 -3.10
N ALA A 133 -7.95 -4.97 -3.48
CA ALA A 133 -9.01 -5.77 -4.09
C ALA A 133 -10.19 -5.98 -3.13
N ASN A 134 -9.89 -6.34 -1.87
CA ASN A 134 -10.93 -6.66 -0.88
C ASN A 134 -11.60 -5.42 -0.26
N ASN A 135 -10.96 -4.25 -0.34
CA ASN A 135 -11.50 -3.01 0.22
C ASN A 135 -11.97 -2.01 -0.85
N ARG A 136 -11.90 -2.35 -2.14
CA ARG A 136 -12.56 -1.62 -3.23
C ARG A 136 -14.08 -1.85 -3.27
N THR A 137 -14.57 -2.94 -2.66
CA THR A 137 -15.97 -3.39 -2.77
C THR A 137 -17.00 -2.51 -2.05
N TYR A 138 -16.62 -1.39 -1.43
CA TYR A 138 -17.58 -0.49 -0.76
C TYR A 138 -17.96 0.78 -1.54
N LYS A 139 -17.62 0.90 -2.83
CA LYS A 139 -18.13 2.01 -3.64
C LYS A 139 -18.46 1.77 -5.10
N GLU A 140 -18.31 0.56 -5.62
CA GLU A 140 -18.78 0.26 -6.97
C GLU A 140 -19.66 -0.98 -6.90
N SER A 141 -20.95 -0.77 -7.15
CA SER A 141 -21.87 -1.81 -7.61
C SER A 141 -21.19 -2.56 -8.76
N ILE A 142 -20.61 -3.71 -8.46
CA ILE A 142 -20.07 -4.62 -9.47
C ILE A 142 -21.27 -5.08 -10.29
N ILE A 143 -21.34 -4.59 -11.53
CA ILE A 143 -22.13 -5.19 -12.58
C ILE A 143 -21.65 -6.64 -12.68
N ASP A 144 -22.56 -7.56 -12.43
CA ASP A 144 -22.38 -8.99 -12.53
C ASP A 144 -21.96 -9.33 -13.97
N VAL A 145 -20.66 -9.51 -14.21
CA VAL A 145 -20.18 -9.95 -15.52
C VAL A 145 -20.23 -11.48 -15.50
N GLN A 146 -21.41 -12.02 -15.78
CA GLN A 146 -21.51 -13.43 -16.14
C GLN A 146 -20.65 -13.69 -17.39
N PRO A 147 -19.80 -14.72 -17.41
CA PRO A 147 -19.13 -15.12 -18.64
C PRO A 147 -20.18 -15.62 -19.63
N ALA A 148 -20.40 -14.86 -20.70
CA ALA A 148 -21.14 -15.33 -21.86
C ALA A 148 -20.28 -16.36 -22.60
N LEU A 149 -20.42 -17.63 -22.23
CA LEU A 149 -20.08 -18.73 -23.12
C LEU A 149 -21.24 -18.88 -24.11
N GLU A 150 -20.98 -18.30 -25.28
CA GLU A 150 -21.53 -18.50 -26.62
C GLU A 150 -22.71 -19.47 -26.75
N GLY A 151 -23.86 -18.91 -27.14
CA GLY A 151 -24.92 -19.66 -27.78
C GLY A 151 -24.63 -19.80 -29.28
N GLY A 152 -24.36 -21.04 -29.69
CA GLY A 152 -25.13 -21.71 -30.72
C GLY A 152 -24.62 -21.64 -32.16
N GLU A 153 -24.62 -22.80 -32.82
CA GLU A 153 -25.28 -22.93 -34.12
C GLU A 153 -26.16 -24.18 -34.12
N ASN A 154 -27.44 -23.96 -34.42
CA ASN A 154 -28.32 -24.97 -34.99
C ASN A 154 -28.01 -25.01 -36.49
N GLU A 155 -27.67 -26.17 -37.02
CA GLU A 155 -28.22 -26.73 -38.26
C GLU A 155 -28.48 -28.23 -38.06
#